data_AF-A0A7Y4AM81-F1
#
_entry.id   AF-A0A7Y4AM81-F1
#
_cell.length_a   1.000
_cell.length_b   1.000
_cell.length_c   1.000
_cell.angle_alpha   90.00
_cell.angle_beta   90.00
_cell.angle_gamma   90.00
#
_symmetry.space_group_name_H-M   'P 1'
#
loop_
_entity.id
_entity.type
_entity.pdbx_description
1 polymer ?
#
loop_
_entity_poly.entity_id
_entity_poly.type
_entity_poly.pdbx_seq_one_letter_code
_entity_poly.pdbx_strand_id
1 'polypeptide(L)'
;MIPKIRKDKQYRVTIEEIDAQDQSTKTLQFEFQDREDVFNVVENLKKGSGLEPETATKVAVALRLLGPVMMKDRKHPLFVNFMPHFKDFMHNLKSVVKEAVKG
;
A
#
# COMPACT_ATOMS: atom_id res chain seq x y z
N MET A 1 -16.36 28.43 1.47
CA MET A 1 -15.25 27.56 1.00
C MET A 1 -15.84 26.21 0.64
N ILE A 2 -15.85 25.85 -0.65
CA ILE A 2 -16.27 24.51 -1.08
C ILE A 2 -15.10 23.55 -0.77
N PRO A 3 -15.29 22.46 -0.01
CA PRO A 3 -14.21 21.51 0.26
C PRO A 3 -13.68 20.98 -1.07
N LYS A 4 -12.38 21.11 -1.32
CA LYS A 4 -11.72 20.53 -2.48
C LYS A 4 -11.80 19.01 -2.33
N ILE A 5 -12.79 18.38 -2.95
CA ILE A 5 -12.95 16.93 -2.94
C ILE A 5 -11.69 16.36 -3.59
N ARG A 6 -10.80 15.77 -2.79
CA ARG A 6 -9.58 15.14 -3.30
C ARG A 6 -10.02 13.89 -4.07
N LYS A 7 -9.94 13.96 -5.40
CA LYS A 7 -10.31 12.85 -6.27
C LYS A 7 -9.34 11.69 -6.03
N ASP A 8 -9.87 10.49 -5.82
CA ASP A 8 -9.07 9.27 -5.71
C ASP A 8 -8.27 9.08 -7.00
N LYS A 9 -7.03 8.62 -6.84
CA LYS A 9 -6.13 8.27 -7.95
C LYS A 9 -6.42 6.83 -8.39
N GLN A 10 -6.36 6.58 -9.69
CA GLN A 10 -6.61 5.26 -10.28
C GLN A 10 -5.30 4.62 -10.71
N TYR A 11 -5.16 3.33 -10.40
CA TYR A 11 -3.97 2.54 -10.66
C TYR A 11 -4.35 1.19 -11.26
N ARG A 12 -3.40 0.60 -11.98
CA ARG A 12 -3.47 -0.77 -12.48
C ARG A 12 -2.29 -1.55 -11.93
N VAL A 13 -2.56 -2.75 -11.44
CA VAL A 13 -1.54 -3.73 -11.05
C VAL A 13 -1.55 -4.84 -12.09
N THR A 14 -0.36 -5.17 -12.58
CA THR A 14 -0.12 -6.35 -13.42
C THR A 14 0.94 -7.18 -12.72
N ILE A 15 0.67 -8.48 -12.56
CA ILE A 15 1.62 -9.48 -12.05
C ILE A 15 1.88 -10.46 -13.18
N GLU A 16 3.14 -10.64 -13.54
CA GLU A 16 3.60 -11.55 -14.59
C GLU A 16 4.55 -12.57 -14.00
N GLU A 17 4.34 -13.84 -14.31
CA GLU A 17 5.25 -14.93 -13.95
C GLU A 17 6.52 -14.87 -14.81
N ILE A 18 7.69 -14.87 -14.18
CA ILE A 18 8.99 -14.61 -14.86
C ILE A 18 9.67 -15.90 -15.35
N ASP A 19 9.38 -17.07 -14.75
CA ASP A 19 10.11 -18.32 -15.02
C ASP A 19 9.17 -19.49 -15.33
N ALA A 20 8.32 -19.33 -16.35
CA ALA A 20 7.44 -20.39 -16.83
C ALA A 20 8.26 -21.40 -17.66
N GLN A 21 8.88 -22.38 -16.99
CA GLN A 21 9.65 -23.44 -17.67
C GLN A 21 8.82 -24.29 -18.64
N ASP A 22 7.49 -24.32 -18.48
CA ASP A 22 6.60 -25.02 -19.42
C ASP A 22 5.32 -24.20 -19.66
N GLN A 23 5.17 -23.77 -20.91
CA GLN A 23 3.97 -23.34 -21.63
C GLN A 23 2.95 -22.42 -20.89
N SER A 24 2.97 -21.16 -21.33
CA SER A 24 2.12 -20.00 -20.97
C SER A 24 2.48 -19.30 -19.65
N THR A 25 3.16 -18.16 -19.77
CA THR A 25 3.36 -17.21 -18.68
C THR A 25 2.00 -16.71 -18.18
N LYS A 26 1.74 -16.86 -16.88
CA LYS A 26 0.49 -16.39 -16.30
C LYS A 26 0.58 -14.90 -16.00
N THR A 27 -0.50 -14.19 -16.32
CA THR A 27 -0.68 -12.78 -15.98
C THR A 27 -1.96 -12.59 -15.17
N LEU A 28 -1.87 -11.81 -14.09
CA LEU A 28 -3.03 -11.28 -13.36
C LEU A 28 -3.05 -9.77 -13.46
N GLN A 29 -4.20 -9.19 -13.78
CA GLN A 29 -4.37 -7.74 -13.87
C GLN A 29 -5.63 -7.31 -13.11
N PHE A 30 -5.52 -6.22 -12.36
CA PHE A 30 -6.67 -5.56 -11.75
C PHE A 30 -6.44 -4.05 -11.61
N GLU A 31 -7.53 -3.30 -11.44
CA GLU A 31 -7.49 -1.86 -11.20
C GLU A 31 -8.00 -1.55 -9.80
N PHE A 32 -7.45 -0.50 -9.19
CA PHE A 32 -7.91 -0.01 -7.90
C PHE A 32 -7.82 1.51 -7.82
N GLN A 33 -8.63 2.09 -6.92
CA GLN A 33 -8.60 3.50 -6.59
C GLN A 33 -8.01 3.71 -5.20
N ASP A 34 -7.25 4.78 -5.05
CA ASP A 34 -6.58 5.12 -3.81
C ASP A 34 -6.60 6.63 -3.55
N ARG A 35 -6.89 7.03 -2.31
CA ARG A 35 -6.85 8.44 -1.86
C ARG A 35 -5.44 9.00 -1.76
N GLU A 36 -4.47 8.13 -1.55
CA GLU A 36 -3.06 8.45 -1.44
C GLU A 36 -2.37 8.31 -2.79
N ASP A 37 -1.27 9.04 -2.93
CA ASP A 37 -0.37 8.83 -4.06
C ASP A 37 0.57 7.66 -3.77
N VAL A 38 0.33 6.52 -4.42
CA VAL A 38 1.13 5.29 -4.23
C VAL A 38 2.61 5.55 -4.50
N PHE A 39 2.97 6.38 -5.48
CA PHE A 39 4.36 6.70 -5.77
C PHE A 39 5.02 7.49 -4.64
N ASN A 40 4.33 8.50 -4.11
CA ASN A 40 4.84 9.25 -2.96
C ASN A 40 4.95 8.37 -1.71
N VAL A 41 4.02 7.43 -1.51
CA VAL A 41 4.11 6.47 -0.40
C VAL A 41 5.36 5.60 -0.55
N VAL A 42 5.62 5.05 -1.74
CA VAL A 42 6.83 4.27 -2.05
C VAL A 42 8.09 5.10 -1.75
N GLU A 43 8.17 6.33 -2.28
CA GLU A 43 9.35 7.18 -2.09
C GLU A 43 9.58 7.57 -0.64
N ASN A 44 8.51 7.87 0.11
CA ASN A 44 8.62 8.16 1.53
C ASN A 44 9.08 6.94 2.33
N LEU A 45 8.60 5.74 2.00
CA LEU A 45 9.04 4.51 2.67
C LEU A 45 10.50 4.20 2.35
N LYS A 46 10.95 4.34 1.11
CA LYS A 46 12.38 4.16 0.77
C LYS A 46 13.29 5.09 1.57
N LYS A 47 12.87 6.34 1.78
CA LYS A 47 13.65 7.34 2.52
C LYS A 47 13.62 7.12 4.03
N GLY A 48 12.46 6.79 4.57
CA GLY A 48 12.21 6.95 6.01
C GLY A 48 11.88 5.69 6.78
N SER A 49 11.75 4.53 6.14
CA SER A 49 11.38 3.29 6.85
C SER A 49 12.57 2.51 7.42
N GLY A 50 13.79 2.77 6.95
CA GLY A 50 14.98 1.96 7.25
C GLY A 50 15.03 0.61 6.52
N LEU A 51 14.10 0.35 5.58
CA LEU A 51 14.11 -0.85 4.74
C LEU A 51 14.92 -0.62 3.46
N GLU A 52 15.48 -1.70 2.92
CA GLU A 52 16.08 -1.68 1.58
C GLU A 52 15.07 -1.22 0.51
N PRO A 53 15.49 -0.48 -0.54
CA PRO A 53 14.57 0.18 -1.47
C PRO A 53 13.56 -0.75 -2.16
N GLU A 54 13.98 -1.96 -2.51
CA GLU A 54 13.10 -2.96 -3.12
C GLU A 54 12.04 -3.46 -2.12
N THR A 55 12.45 -3.77 -0.89
CA THR A 55 11.56 -4.19 0.20
C THR A 55 10.59 -3.06 0.57
N ALA A 56 11.08 -1.83 0.67
CA ALA A 56 10.26 -0.65 0.94
C ALA A 56 9.16 -0.47 -0.13
N THR A 57 9.50 -0.70 -1.40
CA THR A 57 8.54 -0.66 -2.51
C THR A 57 7.45 -1.73 -2.35
N LYS A 58 7.84 -2.98 -2.07
CA LYS A 58 6.90 -4.10 -1.84
C LYS A 58 5.95 -3.80 -0.67
N VAL A 59 6.49 -3.35 0.46
CA VAL A 59 5.72 -2.99 1.66
C VAL A 59 4.75 -1.85 1.36
N ALA A 60 5.22 -0.78 0.71
CA ALA A 60 4.37 0.36 0.35
C ALA A 60 3.16 -0.08 -0.49
N VAL A 61 3.39 -0.85 -1.55
CA VAL A 61 2.33 -1.33 -2.44
C VAL A 61 1.38 -2.27 -1.68
N ALA A 62 1.90 -3.23 -0.92
CA ALA A 62 1.08 -4.17 -0.14
C ALA A 62 0.16 -3.45 0.86
N LEU A 63 0.67 -2.44 1.56
CA LEU A 63 -0.12 -1.66 2.51
C LEU A 63 -1.21 -0.82 1.83
N ARG A 64 -0.96 -0.33 0.62
CA ARG A 64 -1.97 0.40 -0.17
C ARG A 64 -3.03 -0.51 -0.76
N LEU A 65 -2.69 -1.75 -1.11
CA LEU A 65 -3.66 -2.75 -1.56
C LEU A 65 -4.52 -3.29 -0.41
N LEU A 66 -3.91 -3.61 0.74
CA LEU A 66 -4.62 -4.23 1.86
C LEU A 66 -5.34 -3.23 2.77
N GLY A 67 -4.70 -2.10 3.09
CA GLY A 67 -5.20 -1.15 4.08
C GLY A 67 -6.61 -0.62 3.79
N PRO A 68 -6.92 -0.12 2.58
CA PRO A 68 -8.27 0.32 2.22
C PRO A 68 -9.33 -0.77 2.28
N VAL A 69 -8.99 -1.99 1.85
CA VAL A 69 -9.89 -3.16 1.93
C VAL A 69 -10.24 -3.45 3.39
N MET A 70 -9.22 -3.52 4.24
CA MET A 70 -9.38 -3.66 5.69
C MET A 70 -10.26 -2.55 6.28
N MET A 71 -10.04 -1.28 5.92
CA MET A 71 -10.83 -0.16 6.44
C MET A 71 -12.31 -0.22 6.01
N LYS A 72 -12.56 -0.59 4.75
CA LYS A 72 -13.92 -0.74 4.20
C LYS A 72 -14.67 -1.86 4.92
N ASP A 73 -14.01 -3.00 5.09
CA ASP A 73 -14.61 -4.21 5.65
C ASP A 73 -14.19 -4.45 7.10
N ARG A 74 -14.02 -3.37 7.88
CA ARG A 74 -13.41 -3.42 9.23
C ARG A 74 -14.12 -4.30 10.27
N LYS A 75 -15.38 -4.67 10.02
CA LYS A 75 -16.18 -5.56 10.86
C LYS A 75 -16.17 -7.01 10.36
N HIS A 76 -15.52 -7.29 9.23
CA HIS A 76 -15.43 -8.63 8.67
C HIS A 76 -14.68 -9.57 9.64
N PRO A 77 -15.15 -10.81 9.85
CA PRO A 77 -14.55 -11.74 10.82
C PRO A 77 -13.05 -11.98 10.63
N LEU A 78 -12.56 -11.95 9.38
CA LEU A 78 -11.13 -12.09 9.08
C LEU A 78 -10.28 -10.87 9.51
N PHE A 79 -10.87 -9.68 9.60
CA PHE A 79 -10.14 -8.44 9.90
C PHE A 79 -10.36 -7.93 11.31
N VAL A 80 -11.48 -8.26 11.95
CA VAL A 80 -11.91 -7.62 13.21
C VAL A 80 -10.89 -7.73 14.33
N ASN A 81 -10.26 -8.91 14.49
CA ASN A 81 -9.25 -9.13 15.53
C ASN A 81 -7.87 -8.59 15.15
N PHE A 82 -7.57 -8.48 13.85
CA PHE A 82 -6.29 -7.95 13.37
C PHE A 82 -6.28 -6.43 13.26
N MET A 83 -7.45 -5.81 13.11
CA MET A 83 -7.59 -4.38 12.84
C MET A 83 -6.90 -3.45 13.85
N PRO A 84 -7.00 -3.69 15.17
CA PRO A 84 -6.34 -2.82 16.15
C PRO A 84 -4.82 -2.83 15.96
N HIS A 85 -4.23 -4.01 15.83
CA HIS A 85 -2.78 -4.17 15.62
C HIS A 85 -2.31 -3.60 14.29
N PHE A 86 -3.10 -3.75 13.22
CA PHE A 86 -2.79 -3.12 11.94
C PHE A 86 -2.79 -1.59 12.05
N LYS A 87 -3.72 -1.00 12.82
CA LYS A 87 -3.72 0.46 13.04
C LYS A 87 -2.50 0.92 13.82
N ASP A 88 -2.12 0.20 14.87
CA ASP A 88 -0.94 0.53 15.69
C ASP A 88 0.34 0.48 14.82
N PHE A 89 0.48 -0.57 14.02
CA PHE A 89 1.56 -0.69 13.03
C PHE A 89 1.58 0.50 12.06
N MET A 90 0.44 0.84 11.45
CA MET A 90 0.36 1.95 10.49
C MET A 90 0.63 3.30 11.15
N HIS A 91 0.26 3.49 12.42
CA HIS A 91 0.56 4.70 13.17
C HIS A 91 2.07 4.85 13.38
N ASN A 92 2.72 3.81 13.88
CA ASN A 92 4.16 3.79 14.10
C ASN A 92 4.94 4.02 12.80
N LEU A 93 4.62 3.27 11.74
CA LEU A 93 5.25 3.41 10.42
C LEU A 93 5.17 4.85 9.90
N LYS A 94 3.99 5.48 10.00
CA LYS A 94 3.80 6.87 9.56
C LYS A 94 4.60 7.86 10.39
N SER A 95 4.73 7.63 11.71
CA SER A 95 5.53 8.50 12.58
C SER A 95 7.00 8.44 12.17
N VAL A 96 7.56 7.22 12.08
CA VAL A 96 8.95 6.97 11.70
C VAL A 96 9.28 7.60 10.34
N VAL A 97 8.44 7.33 9.34
CA VAL A 97 8.65 7.88 7.98
C VAL A 97 8.53 9.41 7.97
N LYS A 98 7.59 9.99 8.72
CA LYS A 98 7.41 11.44 8.78
C LYS A 98 8.58 12.15 9.43
N GLU A 99 9.16 11.57 10.48
CA GLU A 99 10.35 12.12 11.13
C GLU A 99 11.55 12.12 10.18
N ALA A 100 11.79 11.01 9.49
CA ALA A 100 12.90 10.88 8.55
C ALA A 100 12.76 11.73 7.27
N VAL A 101 11.55 12.02 6.80
CA VAL A 101 11.33 12.86 5.60
C VAL A 101 11.33 14.36 5.92
N LYS A 102 11.19 14.73 7.19
CA LYS A 102 11.27 16.13 7.65
C LYS A 102 12.69 16.59 8.01
N GLY A 103 13.57 15.64 8.36
CA GLY A 103 15.00 15.87 8.53
C GLY A 103 15.72 15.92 7.19
#